data_AF-A0A3R6HEV0-F1
#
_entry.id   AF-A0A3R6HEV0-F1
#
_cell.length_a   1.000
_cell.length_b   1.000
_cell.length_c   1.000
_cell.angle_alpha   90.00
_cell.angle_beta   90.00
_cell.angle_gamma   90.00
#
_symmetry.space_group_name_H-M   'P 1'
#
loop_
_entity.id
_entity.type
_entity.pdbx_description
1 polymer ?
#
loop_
_entity_poly.entity_id
_entity_poly.type
_entity_poly.pdbx_seq_one_letter_code
_entity_poly.pdbx_strand_id
1 'polypeptide(L)'
;MIMKKRREIRMENEANKKYLSVPKKIAYGSGDFGSNFFYMLVSSFMMLYLTDSVGLNAGVVGTLMMVSKLLDGVTDVFFGSLIDKTHSKMGKARPWMFFSAIPLAYFGEGKSYTEFTYSDLSVTEETDSRGKVDVFCTLTNAGKRDGEEVVQLYFTDEVASMIRPAKELAGFCRVFIKAGESKRIHFSMNTDQTAFLDSHMQWIVEAGEITVGVGGSSEEIQLTGKFVITDTAVIDGKTRGFYAKSNIVD
;
A
#
# COMPACT_ATOMS: atom_id res chain seq x y z
N MET A 1 60.68 -21.26 -4.66
CA MET A 1 59.93 -21.97 -3.60
C MET A 1 58.55 -21.34 -3.33
N ILE A 2 58.43 -20.02 -3.17
CA ILE A 2 57.16 -19.32 -2.87
C ILE A 2 56.11 -19.41 -3.99
N MET A 3 56.53 -19.37 -5.27
CA MET A 3 55.61 -19.49 -6.41
C MET A 3 54.98 -20.89 -6.55
N LYS A 4 55.69 -21.94 -6.11
CA LYS A 4 55.18 -23.32 -6.17
C LYS A 4 54.09 -23.54 -5.11
N LYS A 5 54.33 -23.05 -3.89
CA LYS A 5 53.36 -23.05 -2.79
C LYS A 5 52.10 -22.23 -3.10
N ARG A 6 52.22 -21.10 -3.80
CA ARG A 6 51.06 -20.31 -4.27
C ARG A 6 50.25 -21.04 -5.35
N ARG A 7 50.89 -21.81 -6.23
CA ARG A 7 50.18 -22.63 -7.23
C ARG A 7 49.46 -23.81 -6.58
N GLU A 8 50.09 -24.48 -5.62
CA GLU A 8 49.47 -25.59 -4.86
C GLU A 8 48.25 -25.10 -4.07
N ILE A 9 48.36 -23.99 -3.34
CA ILE A 9 47.23 -23.37 -2.62
C ILE A 9 46.10 -22.94 -3.59
N ARG A 10 46.44 -22.47 -4.79
CA ARG A 10 45.45 -22.09 -5.81
C ARG A 10 44.74 -23.32 -6.39
N MET A 11 45.47 -24.40 -6.66
CA MET A 11 44.88 -25.65 -7.15
C MET A 11 44.03 -26.34 -6.07
N GLU A 12 44.44 -26.28 -4.81
CA GLU A 12 43.67 -26.79 -3.67
C GLU A 12 42.36 -25.98 -3.48
N ASN A 13 42.42 -24.65 -3.61
CA ASN A 13 41.23 -23.79 -3.56
C ASN A 13 40.30 -23.96 -4.78
N GLU A 14 40.84 -24.23 -5.97
CA GLU A 14 40.04 -24.54 -7.16
C GLU A 14 39.39 -25.93 -7.07
N ALA A 15 40.09 -26.92 -6.51
CA ALA A 15 39.56 -28.26 -6.26
C ALA A 15 38.46 -28.28 -5.17
N ASN A 16 38.50 -27.35 -4.21
CA ASN A 16 37.57 -27.27 -3.10
C ASN A 16 36.37 -26.31 -3.34
N LYS A 17 36.15 -25.88 -4.59
CA LYS A 17 34.93 -25.15 -4.98
C LYS A 17 33.72 -26.07 -4.87
N LYS A 18 33.10 -26.06 -3.71
CA LYS A 18 31.89 -26.85 -3.41
C LYS A 18 30.70 -26.28 -4.16
N TYR A 19 30.47 -26.74 -5.40
CA TYR A 19 29.28 -26.38 -6.16
C TYR A 19 28.02 -26.78 -5.37
N LEU A 20 27.05 -25.86 -5.30
CA LEU A 20 25.80 -26.09 -4.59
C LEU A 20 25.04 -27.29 -5.20
N SER A 21 24.59 -28.18 -4.33
CA SER A 21 23.79 -29.36 -4.70
C SER A 21 22.49 -28.92 -5.42
N VAL A 22 22.05 -29.72 -6.40
CA VAL A 22 20.87 -29.43 -7.24
C VAL A 22 19.61 -29.05 -6.44
N PRO A 23 19.28 -29.70 -5.31
CA PRO A 23 18.14 -29.30 -4.48
C PRO A 23 18.29 -27.91 -3.86
N LYS A 24 19.52 -27.48 -3.54
CA LYS A 24 19.77 -26.12 -3.04
C LYS A 24 19.61 -25.06 -4.15
N LYS A 25 19.94 -25.42 -5.39
CA LYS A 25 19.67 -24.55 -6.56
C LYS A 25 18.18 -24.41 -6.82
N ILE A 26 17.43 -25.51 -6.72
CA ILE A 26 15.97 -25.51 -6.88
C ILE A 26 15.31 -24.70 -5.76
N ALA A 27 15.72 -24.90 -4.50
CA ALA A 27 15.21 -24.13 -3.37
C ALA A 27 15.54 -22.63 -3.44
N TYR A 28 16.68 -22.26 -4.03
CA TYR A 28 17.01 -20.86 -4.31
C TYR A 28 16.11 -20.28 -5.41
N GLY A 29 15.88 -21.02 -6.50
CA GLY A 29 14.98 -20.61 -7.59
C GLY A 29 13.50 -20.53 -7.19
N SER A 30 13.04 -21.37 -6.25
CA SER A 30 11.64 -21.34 -5.80
C SER A 30 11.28 -20.07 -5.04
N GLY A 31 12.25 -19.43 -4.37
CA GLY A 31 12.03 -18.13 -3.73
C GLY A 31 11.80 -17.01 -4.75
N ASP A 32 12.49 -17.06 -5.88
CA ASP A 32 12.37 -16.07 -6.95
C ASP A 32 11.09 -16.25 -7.80
N PHE A 33 10.56 -17.47 -7.83
CA PHE A 33 9.32 -17.78 -8.53
C PHE A 33 8.12 -16.96 -8.01
N GLY A 34 8.00 -16.78 -6.69
CA GLY A 34 6.93 -16.00 -6.08
C GLY A 34 6.97 -14.52 -6.50
N SER A 35 8.15 -13.91 -6.49
CA SER A 35 8.35 -12.53 -6.92
C SER A 35 8.03 -12.33 -8.39
N ASN A 36 8.50 -13.24 -9.25
CA ASN A 36 8.24 -13.19 -10.69
C ASN A 36 6.74 -13.40 -11.01
N PHE A 37 6.05 -14.24 -10.25
CA PHE A 37 4.61 -14.45 -10.42
C PHE A 37 3.84 -13.15 -10.16
N PHE A 38 4.16 -12.43 -9.08
CA PHE A 38 3.58 -11.12 -8.79
C PHE A 38 3.89 -10.11 -9.88
N TYR A 39 5.14 -10.05 -10.34
CA TYR A 39 5.58 -9.12 -11.38
C TYR A 39 4.86 -9.38 -12.71
N MET A 40 4.66 -10.65 -13.06
CA MET A 40 3.95 -11.05 -14.27
C MET A 40 2.47 -10.65 -14.20
N LEU A 41 1.86 -10.75 -13.01
CA LEU A 41 0.48 -10.32 -12.77
C LEU A 41 0.34 -8.80 -12.89
N VAL A 42 1.21 -8.02 -12.24
CA VAL A 42 1.18 -6.55 -12.36
C VAL A 42 1.46 -6.10 -13.81
N SER A 43 2.43 -6.73 -14.47
CA SER A 43 2.81 -6.37 -15.85
C SER A 43 1.69 -6.66 -16.86
N SER A 44 0.82 -7.64 -16.63
CA SER A 44 -0.32 -7.89 -17.52
C SER A 44 -1.38 -6.79 -17.40
N PHE A 45 -1.66 -6.31 -16.19
CA PHE A 45 -2.57 -5.18 -15.98
C PHE A 45 -2.01 -3.86 -16.53
N MET A 46 -0.70 -3.64 -16.44
CA MET A 46 -0.06 -2.44 -17.00
C MET A 46 -0.24 -2.36 -18.53
N MET A 47 -0.12 -3.47 -19.23
CA MET A 47 -0.31 -3.52 -20.69
C MET A 47 -1.75 -3.18 -21.08
N LEU A 48 -2.73 -3.72 -20.35
CA LEU A 48 -4.15 -3.42 -20.53
C LEU A 48 -4.43 -1.94 -20.25
N TYR A 49 -3.90 -1.40 -19.14
CA TYR A 49 -4.07 0.01 -18.80
C TYR A 49 -3.53 0.96 -19.90
N LEU A 50 -2.33 0.70 -20.41
CA LEU A 50 -1.70 1.53 -21.45
C LEU A 50 -2.45 1.48 -22.78
N THR A 51 -3.09 0.36 -23.10
CA THR A 51 -3.83 0.18 -24.36
C THR A 51 -5.26 0.70 -24.23
N ASP A 52 -5.98 0.31 -23.17
CA ASP A 52 -7.41 0.52 -23.03
C ASP A 52 -7.75 1.87 -22.37
N SER A 53 -6.93 2.34 -21.41
CA SER A 53 -7.17 3.61 -20.72
C SER A 53 -6.42 4.78 -21.33
N VAL A 54 -5.14 4.58 -21.69
CA VAL A 54 -4.30 5.64 -22.27
C VAL A 54 -4.47 5.71 -23.80
N GLY A 55 -4.97 4.64 -24.43
CA GLY A 55 -5.25 4.59 -25.87
C GLY A 55 -4.00 4.38 -26.74
N LEU A 56 -2.90 3.87 -26.18
CA LEU A 56 -1.67 3.64 -26.95
C LEU A 56 -1.80 2.40 -27.84
N ASN A 57 -1.21 2.47 -29.03
CA ASN A 57 -1.16 1.34 -29.94
C ASN A 57 -0.35 0.19 -29.31
N ALA A 58 -0.88 -1.04 -29.36
CA ALA A 58 -0.25 -2.24 -28.80
C ALA A 58 1.20 -2.46 -29.29
N GLY A 59 1.53 -2.07 -30.52
CA GLY A 59 2.89 -2.14 -31.05
C GLY A 59 3.87 -1.17 -30.38
N VAL A 60 3.39 0.02 -30.00
CA VAL A 60 4.18 1.00 -29.24
C VAL A 60 4.39 0.51 -27.81
N VAL A 61 3.33 0.01 -27.17
CA VAL A 61 3.41 -0.58 -25.81
C VAL A 61 4.39 -1.76 -25.81
N GLY A 62 4.31 -2.66 -26.79
CA GLY A 62 5.24 -3.79 -26.91
C GLY A 62 6.70 -3.36 -27.11
N THR A 63 6.93 -2.31 -27.90
CA THR A 63 8.28 -1.74 -28.10
C THR A 63 8.82 -1.10 -26.82
N LEU A 64 7.98 -0.36 -26.08
CA LEU A 64 8.34 0.23 -24.78
C LEU A 64 8.70 -0.86 -23.76
N MET A 65 7.91 -1.93 -23.68
CA MET A 65 8.18 -3.06 -22.79
C MET A 65 9.49 -3.77 -23.18
N MET A 66 9.74 -3.97 -24.48
CA MET A 66 10.99 -4.57 -24.96
C MET A 66 12.21 -3.71 -24.58
N VAL A 67 12.14 -2.39 -24.80
CA VAL A 67 13.23 -1.47 -24.43
C VAL A 67 13.45 -1.47 -22.93
N SER A 68 12.38 -1.43 -22.12
CA SER A 68 12.48 -1.51 -20.66
C SER A 68 13.17 -2.79 -20.22
N LYS A 69 12.77 -3.95 -20.76
CA LYS A 69 13.37 -5.25 -20.40
C LYS A 69 14.84 -5.37 -20.81
N LEU A 70 15.22 -4.77 -21.93
CA LEU A 70 16.62 -4.70 -22.34
C LEU A 70 17.45 -3.83 -21.40
N LEU A 71 16.92 -2.68 -21.00
CA LEU A 71 17.56 -1.80 -20.03
C LEU A 71 17.69 -2.51 -18.66
N ASP A 72 16.63 -3.19 -18.20
CA ASP A 72 16.66 -4.00 -16.97
C ASP A 72 17.80 -5.02 -17.02
N GLY A 73 17.91 -5.79 -18.10
CA GLY A 73 18.97 -6.80 -18.25
C GLY A 73 20.38 -6.21 -18.21
N VAL A 74 20.59 -5.02 -18.80
CA VAL A 74 21.88 -4.31 -18.72
C VAL A 74 22.13 -3.82 -17.29
N THR A 75 21.12 -3.22 -16.66
CA THR A 75 21.24 -2.70 -15.29
C THR A 75 21.47 -3.80 -14.28
N ASP A 76 20.84 -4.96 -14.43
CA ASP A 76 21.00 -6.11 -13.54
C ASP A 76 22.43 -6.65 -13.57
N VAL A 77 23.03 -6.76 -14.75
CA VAL A 77 24.44 -7.16 -14.89
C VAL A 77 25.37 -6.12 -14.28
N PHE A 78 25.07 -4.83 -14.50
CA PHE A 78 25.86 -3.73 -13.97
C PHE A 78 25.80 -3.68 -12.43
N PHE A 79 24.61 -3.70 -11.84
CA PHE A 79 24.42 -3.71 -10.39
C PHE A 79 24.91 -5.01 -9.75
N GLY A 80 24.75 -6.15 -10.40
CA GLY A 80 25.35 -7.41 -9.97
C GLY A 80 26.88 -7.31 -9.88
N SER A 81 27.52 -6.74 -10.90
CA SER A 81 28.97 -6.50 -10.90
C SER A 81 29.41 -5.51 -9.81
N LEU A 82 28.61 -4.47 -9.55
CA LEU A 82 28.87 -3.50 -8.49
C LEU A 82 28.74 -4.10 -7.09
N ILE A 83 27.68 -4.88 -6.83
CA ILE A 83 27.46 -5.57 -5.56
C ILE A 83 28.59 -6.56 -5.30
N ASP A 84 29.04 -7.28 -6.33
CA ASP A 84 30.13 -8.24 -6.18
C ASP A 84 31.48 -7.60 -5.84
N LYS A 85 31.73 -6.38 -6.34
CA LYS A 85 32.92 -5.57 -6.05
C LYS A 85 32.83 -4.79 -4.72
N THR A 86 31.67 -4.77 -4.07
CA THR A 86 31.47 -4.01 -2.83
C THR A 86 32.00 -4.79 -1.62
N HIS A 87 33.06 -4.30 -0.99
CA HIS A 87 33.60 -4.83 0.26
C HIS A 87 33.25 -3.93 1.44
N SER A 88 32.16 -4.25 2.13
CA SER A 88 31.71 -3.53 3.34
C SER A 88 31.70 -4.44 4.57
N LYS A 89 31.91 -3.85 5.76
CA LYS A 89 31.78 -4.53 7.06
C LYS A 89 30.39 -5.14 7.29
N MET A 90 29.37 -4.63 6.60
CA MET A 90 27.97 -5.09 6.74
C MET A 90 27.57 -6.17 5.72
N GLY A 91 28.52 -6.70 4.93
CA GLY A 91 28.25 -7.62 3.82
C GLY A 91 28.00 -6.89 2.50
N LYS A 92 27.92 -7.66 1.40
CA LYS A 92 27.94 -7.11 0.02
C LYS A 92 26.67 -6.36 -0.39
N ALA A 93 25.49 -6.88 0.00
CA ALA A 93 24.20 -6.37 -0.47
C ALA A 93 23.54 -5.34 0.48
N ARG A 94 23.85 -5.38 1.79
CA ARG A 94 23.19 -4.52 2.79
C ARG A 94 23.34 -3.01 2.54
N PRO A 95 24.52 -2.49 2.16
CA PRO A 95 24.68 -1.06 1.87
C PRO A 95 23.79 -0.59 0.70
N TRP A 96 23.63 -1.42 -0.32
CA TRP A 96 22.79 -1.13 -1.48
C TRP A 96 21.30 -1.14 -1.15
N MET A 97 20.85 -2.03 -0.25
CA MET A 97 19.47 -2.02 0.24
C MET A 97 19.13 -0.75 1.05
N PHE A 98 20.07 -0.23 1.85
CA PHE A 98 19.85 1.04 2.55
C PHE A 98 19.86 2.23 1.59
N PHE A 99 20.74 2.20 0.59
CA PHE A 99 20.76 3.25 -0.43
C PHE A 99 19.47 3.25 -1.26
N SER A 100 18.95 2.08 -1.64
CA SER A 100 17.69 1.99 -2.41
C SER A 100 16.45 2.36 -1.59
N ALA A 101 16.48 2.19 -0.26
CA ALA A 101 15.39 2.58 0.62
C ALA A 101 15.14 4.10 0.61
N ILE A 102 16.18 4.92 0.42
CA ILE A 102 16.05 6.38 0.43
C ILE A 102 15.19 6.88 -0.75
N PRO A 103 15.51 6.58 -2.04
CA PRO A 103 14.66 6.96 -3.16
C PRO A 103 13.24 6.38 -3.06
N LEU A 104 13.09 5.14 -2.58
CA LEU A 104 11.78 4.52 -2.39
C LEU A 104 10.92 5.27 -1.37
N ALA A 105 11.51 5.78 -0.28
CA ALA A 105 10.80 6.61 0.67
C ALA A 105 10.38 7.96 0.05
N TYR A 106 11.26 8.60 -0.74
CA TYR A 106 10.95 9.92 -1.33
C TYR A 106 10.00 9.87 -2.54
N PHE A 107 10.07 8.84 -3.39
CA PHE A 107 9.21 8.69 -4.57
C PHE A 107 7.97 7.82 -4.33
N GLY A 108 8.00 6.94 -3.31
CA GLY A 108 6.89 6.04 -2.96
C GLY A 108 5.81 6.68 -2.09
N GLU A 109 6.13 7.80 -1.43
CA GLU A 109 5.12 8.69 -0.87
C GLU A 109 4.40 9.36 -2.04
N GLY A 110 3.21 8.87 -2.41
CA GLY A 110 2.37 9.37 -3.50
C GLY A 110 1.85 10.79 -3.27
N LYS A 111 2.75 11.75 -3.12
CA LYS A 111 2.45 13.17 -2.91
C LYS A 111 1.96 13.75 -4.23
N SER A 112 0.80 14.40 -4.17
CA SER A 112 0.27 15.16 -5.29
C SER A 112 1.17 16.35 -5.60
N TYR A 113 1.12 16.85 -6.85
CA TYR A 113 1.83 18.08 -7.24
C TYR A 113 1.18 19.36 -6.67
N THR A 114 0.12 19.19 -5.88
CA THR A 114 -0.59 20.24 -5.14
C THR A 114 -0.79 19.79 -3.69
N GLU A 115 -0.95 20.75 -2.78
CA GLU A 115 -1.14 20.49 -1.36
C GLU A 115 -2.64 20.57 -1.02
N PHE A 116 -3.14 19.58 -0.30
CA PHE A 116 -4.52 19.53 0.16
C PHE A 116 -4.60 19.62 1.67
N THR A 117 -5.51 20.46 2.16
CA THR A 117 -5.78 20.64 3.60
C THR A 117 -7.19 20.18 3.94
N TYR A 118 -7.32 19.56 5.11
CA TYR A 118 -8.57 19.01 5.62
C TYR A 118 -9.03 19.85 6.82
N SER A 119 -10.29 20.29 6.83
CA SER A 119 -10.88 21.08 7.91
C SER A 119 -12.33 20.69 8.20
N ASP A 120 -12.91 21.31 9.24
CA ASP A 120 -14.34 21.27 9.55
C ASP A 120 -14.94 19.86 9.66
N LEU A 121 -14.29 18.99 10.44
CA LEU A 121 -14.81 17.67 10.72
C LEU A 121 -16.11 17.77 11.54
N SER A 122 -17.17 17.12 11.06
CA SER A 122 -18.41 16.92 11.80
C SER A 122 -18.80 15.45 11.72
N VAL A 123 -19.09 14.86 12.87
CA VAL A 123 -19.41 13.43 13.02
C VAL A 123 -20.71 13.32 13.80
N THR A 124 -21.53 12.33 13.46
CA THR A 124 -22.70 11.96 14.27
C THR A 124 -22.23 11.46 15.64
N GLU A 125 -22.69 12.07 16.73
CA GLU A 125 -22.16 11.77 18.07
C GLU A 125 -22.58 10.39 18.60
N GLU A 126 -23.83 9.99 18.34
CA GLU A 126 -24.40 8.73 18.85
C GLU A 126 -25.25 8.03 17.78
N THR A 127 -25.16 6.70 17.74
CA THR A 127 -26.00 5.85 16.88
C THR A 127 -26.30 4.51 17.56
N ASP A 128 -27.36 3.85 17.13
CA ASP A 128 -27.58 2.45 17.47
C ASP A 128 -26.76 1.51 16.56
N SER A 129 -26.73 0.22 16.93
CA SER A 129 -26.02 -0.88 16.28
C SER A 129 -26.46 -1.16 14.83
N ARG A 130 -27.59 -0.59 14.38
CA ARG A 130 -28.15 -0.73 13.02
C ARG A 130 -28.34 0.61 12.31
N GLY A 131 -27.83 1.68 12.91
CA GLY A 131 -28.03 3.04 12.47
C GLY A 131 -27.02 3.47 11.44
N LYS A 132 -26.83 4.79 11.37
CA LYS A 132 -25.96 5.44 10.41
C LYS A 132 -25.15 6.52 11.10
N VAL A 133 -23.91 6.62 10.66
CA VAL A 133 -22.95 7.63 11.07
C VAL A 133 -22.61 8.45 9.85
N ASP A 134 -23.00 9.71 9.88
CA ASP A 134 -22.63 10.69 8.88
C ASP A 134 -21.37 11.43 9.34
N VAL A 135 -20.36 11.46 8.46
CA VAL A 135 -19.07 12.13 8.65
C VAL A 135 -18.89 13.15 7.53
N PHE A 136 -18.70 14.40 7.91
CA PHE A 136 -18.43 15.51 6.99
C PHE A 136 -17.04 16.05 7.20
N CYS A 137 -16.37 16.41 6.12
CA CYS A 137 -15.12 17.17 6.15
C CYS A 137 -15.05 18.13 4.96
N THR A 138 -14.29 19.21 5.12
CA THR A 138 -13.96 20.14 4.05
C THR A 138 -12.56 19.83 3.54
N LEU A 139 -12.44 19.62 2.23
CA LEU A 139 -11.16 19.46 1.54
C LEU A 139 -10.87 20.73 0.75
N THR A 140 -9.70 21.32 0.95
CA THR A 140 -9.26 22.53 0.24
C THR A 140 -7.98 22.26 -0.53
N ASN A 141 -7.94 22.65 -1.81
CA ASN A 141 -6.70 22.65 -2.59
C ASN A 141 -5.93 23.94 -2.32
N ALA A 142 -4.94 23.88 -1.43
CA ALA A 142 -4.13 25.02 -1.03
C ALA A 142 -2.98 25.33 -2.00
N GLY A 143 -2.75 24.47 -3.00
CA GLY A 143 -1.68 24.66 -3.98
C GLY A 143 -2.08 25.52 -5.18
N LYS A 144 -1.16 25.60 -6.15
CA LYS A 144 -1.27 26.47 -7.34
C LYS A 144 -1.75 25.74 -8.59
N ARG A 145 -2.05 24.45 -8.49
CA ARG A 145 -2.43 23.60 -9.62
C ARG A 145 -3.69 22.85 -9.27
N ASP A 146 -4.52 22.64 -10.28
CA ASP A 146 -5.65 21.73 -10.17
C ASP A 146 -5.13 20.32 -9.88
N GLY A 147 -5.87 19.58 -9.08
CA GLY A 147 -5.46 18.25 -8.66
C GLY A 147 -6.65 17.39 -8.29
N GLU A 148 -6.38 16.09 -8.23
CA GLU A 148 -7.28 15.12 -7.63
C GLU A 148 -6.71 14.63 -6.32
N GLU A 149 -7.59 14.43 -5.35
CA GLU A 149 -7.27 13.86 -4.05
C GLU A 149 -8.22 12.70 -3.77
N VAL A 150 -7.73 11.68 -3.07
CA VAL A 150 -8.53 10.54 -2.62
C VAL A 150 -8.66 10.62 -1.10
N VAL A 151 -9.78 11.19 -0.65
CA VAL A 151 -10.10 11.29 0.77
C VAL A 151 -10.53 9.93 1.28
N GLN A 152 -9.86 9.46 2.34
CA GLN A 152 -10.07 8.15 2.94
C GLN A 152 -10.63 8.32 4.35
N LEU A 153 -11.69 7.57 4.65
CA LEU A 153 -12.29 7.48 5.98
C LEU A 153 -11.88 6.16 6.61
N TYR A 154 -11.34 6.24 7.82
CA TYR A 154 -10.96 5.12 8.66
C TYR A 154 -11.77 5.12 9.96
N PHE A 155 -11.96 3.95 10.54
CA PHE A 155 -12.45 3.81 11.91
C PHE A 155 -11.55 2.89 12.72
N THR A 156 -11.56 3.11 14.03
CA THR A 156 -10.84 2.34 15.04
C THR A 156 -11.79 2.08 16.20
N ASP A 157 -11.89 0.81 16.58
CA ASP A 157 -12.68 0.38 17.74
C ASP A 157 -11.72 0.09 18.90
N GLU A 158 -11.74 0.97 19.91
CA GLU A 158 -10.79 0.94 21.03
C GLU A 158 -11.24 -0.01 22.16
N VAL A 159 -12.52 -0.39 22.19
CA VAL A 159 -13.15 -1.08 23.33
C VAL A 159 -13.61 -2.51 22.95
N ALA A 160 -13.33 -2.96 21.72
CA ALA A 160 -13.71 -4.27 21.23
C ALA A 160 -13.28 -5.43 22.15
N SER A 161 -14.16 -6.42 22.30
CA SER A 161 -13.89 -7.65 23.05
C SER A 161 -12.85 -8.57 22.39
N MET A 162 -12.58 -8.37 21.10
CA MET A 162 -11.60 -9.10 20.29
C MET A 162 -10.49 -8.19 19.78
N ILE A 163 -9.34 -8.77 19.43
CA ILE A 163 -8.26 -8.03 18.79
C ILE A 163 -8.72 -7.56 17.40
N ARG A 164 -8.65 -6.25 17.18
CA ARG A 164 -9.01 -5.61 15.91
C ARG A 164 -7.81 -4.90 15.27
N PRO A 165 -7.84 -4.66 13.94
CA PRO A 165 -6.88 -3.78 13.28
C PRO A 165 -6.88 -2.39 13.92
N ALA A 166 -5.69 -1.77 14.00
CA ALA A 166 -5.57 -0.42 14.56
C ALA A 166 -6.33 0.64 13.74
N LYS A 167 -6.57 0.39 12.45
CA LYS A 167 -7.35 1.22 11.52
C LYS A 167 -8.01 0.31 10.50
N GLU A 168 -9.31 0.49 10.27
CA GLU A 168 -10.05 -0.17 9.19
C GLU A 168 -10.58 0.89 8.22
N LEU A 169 -10.41 0.67 6.90
CA LEU A 169 -10.91 1.58 5.89
C LEU A 169 -12.43 1.45 5.80
N ALA A 170 -13.14 2.52 6.16
CA ALA A 170 -14.60 2.59 6.05
C ALA A 170 -15.02 2.95 4.63
N GLY A 171 -14.28 3.82 3.94
CA GLY A 171 -14.65 4.30 2.62
C GLY A 171 -13.68 5.31 2.06
N PHE A 172 -13.85 5.67 0.80
CA PHE A 172 -13.03 6.68 0.14
C PHE A 172 -13.85 7.49 -0.87
N CYS A 173 -13.37 8.68 -1.18
CA CYS A 173 -13.96 9.58 -2.17
C CYS A 173 -12.85 10.21 -3.00
N ARG A 174 -12.89 10.01 -4.32
CA ARG A 174 -11.97 10.69 -5.24
C ARG A 174 -12.61 12.00 -5.69
N VAL A 175 -11.91 13.11 -5.48
CA VAL A 175 -12.44 14.45 -5.71
C VAL A 175 -11.45 15.25 -6.56
N PHE A 176 -11.94 15.82 -7.67
CA PHE A 176 -11.23 16.83 -8.43
C PHE A 176 -11.54 18.22 -7.87
N ILE A 177 -10.51 18.99 -7.52
CA ILE A 177 -10.60 20.33 -6.94
C ILE A 177 -9.62 21.26 -7.67
N LYS A 178 -10.12 22.42 -8.13
CA LYS A 178 -9.27 23.44 -8.75
C LYS A 178 -8.37 24.14 -7.73
N ALA A 179 -7.29 24.74 -8.18
CA ALA A 179 -6.41 25.51 -7.29
C ALA A 179 -7.19 26.58 -6.51
N GLY A 180 -7.10 26.54 -5.17
CA GLY A 180 -7.80 27.47 -4.27
C GLY A 180 -9.29 27.17 -4.02
N GLU A 181 -9.84 26.10 -4.58
CA GLU A 181 -11.22 25.68 -4.33
C GLU A 181 -11.32 24.78 -3.09
N SER A 182 -12.46 24.84 -2.40
CA SER A 182 -12.82 23.97 -1.28
C SER A 182 -14.09 23.20 -1.63
N LYS A 183 -14.14 21.91 -1.28
CA LYS A 183 -15.34 21.09 -1.42
C LYS A 183 -15.64 20.37 -0.12
N ARG A 184 -16.92 20.21 0.17
CA ARG A 184 -17.38 19.45 1.33
C ARG A 184 -17.66 18.01 0.92
N ILE A 185 -17.15 17.07 1.68
CA ILE A 185 -17.31 15.63 1.44
C ILE A 185 -18.16 15.07 2.57
N HIS A 186 -19.13 14.25 2.19
CA HIS A 186 -20.02 13.54 3.10
C HIS A 186 -19.82 12.04 2.92
N PHE A 187 -19.45 11.36 4.00
CA PHE A 187 -19.45 9.92 4.12
C PHE A 187 -20.65 9.49 4.97
N SER A 188 -21.45 8.57 4.45
CA SER A 188 -22.54 7.92 5.17
C SER A 188 -22.17 6.46 5.40
N MET A 189 -21.78 6.16 6.63
CA MET A 189 -21.36 4.84 7.10
C MET A 189 -22.50 4.18 7.86
N ASN A 190 -22.81 2.93 7.58
CA ASN A 190 -23.73 2.16 8.42
C ASN A 190 -22.96 1.56 9.61
N THR A 191 -23.59 1.42 10.78
CA THR A 191 -22.92 0.86 11.96
C THR A 191 -22.54 -0.62 11.76
N ASP A 192 -23.23 -1.34 10.89
CA ASP A 192 -22.90 -2.73 10.52
C ASP A 192 -21.47 -2.92 9.95
N GLN A 193 -20.88 -1.85 9.41
CA GLN A 193 -19.50 -1.85 8.90
C GLN A 193 -18.50 -2.09 10.02
N THR A 194 -18.81 -1.68 11.25
CA THR A 194 -17.94 -1.92 12.42
C THR A 194 -18.04 -3.35 12.92
N ALA A 195 -18.96 -4.17 12.40
CA ALA A 195 -19.16 -5.52 12.88
C ALA A 195 -17.94 -6.42 12.67
N PHE A 196 -17.70 -7.30 13.64
CA PHE A 196 -16.65 -8.31 13.59
C PHE A 196 -17.17 -9.68 14.04
N LEU A 197 -16.37 -10.73 13.87
CA LEU A 197 -16.70 -12.08 14.30
C LEU A 197 -16.26 -12.30 15.75
N ASP A 198 -17.21 -12.69 16.61
CA ASP A 198 -16.94 -13.04 18.00
C ASP A 198 -16.37 -14.48 18.14
N SER A 199 -16.13 -14.91 19.38
CA SER A 199 -15.61 -16.26 19.69
C SER A 199 -16.57 -17.38 19.31
N HIS A 200 -17.86 -17.08 19.14
CA HIS A 200 -18.90 -18.02 18.74
C HIS A 200 -19.18 -18.00 17.23
N MET A 201 -18.33 -17.31 16.44
CA MET A 201 -18.47 -17.15 14.99
C MET A 201 -19.76 -16.41 14.58
N GLN A 202 -20.23 -15.48 15.42
CA GLN A 202 -21.36 -14.61 15.13
C GLN A 202 -20.87 -13.21 14.77
N TRP A 203 -21.51 -12.59 13.77
CA TRP A 203 -21.24 -11.19 13.43
C TRP A 203 -21.92 -10.29 14.45
N ILE A 204 -21.13 -9.50 15.17
CA ILE A 204 -21.60 -8.63 16.24
C ILE A 204 -21.13 -7.19 16.02
N VAL A 205 -22.01 -6.24 16.29
CA VAL A 205 -21.70 -4.83 16.49
C VAL A 205 -21.77 -4.60 18.00
N GLU A 206 -20.68 -4.16 18.61
CA GLU A 206 -20.61 -3.89 20.04
C GLU A 206 -20.90 -2.42 20.35
N ALA A 207 -21.58 -2.20 21.48
CA ALA A 207 -21.70 -0.87 22.08
C ALA A 207 -20.32 -0.39 22.54
N GLY A 208 -19.99 0.86 22.23
CA GLY A 208 -18.67 1.39 22.54
C GLY A 208 -18.36 2.68 21.80
N GLU A 209 -17.24 3.28 22.17
CA GLU A 209 -16.71 4.45 21.49
C GLU A 209 -15.88 4.01 20.27
N ILE A 210 -16.19 4.59 19.12
CA ILE A 210 -15.48 4.38 17.87
C ILE A 210 -14.80 5.70 17.48
N THR A 211 -13.50 5.63 17.24
CA THR A 211 -12.71 6.75 16.73
C THR A 211 -12.76 6.72 15.20
N VAL A 212 -13.08 7.84 14.56
CA VAL A 212 -13.01 8.02 13.10
C VAL A 212 -11.85 8.91 12.72
N GLY A 213 -11.18 8.58 11.61
CA GLY A 213 -10.06 9.33 11.08
C GLY A 213 -10.25 9.63 9.59
N VAL A 214 -9.97 10.86 9.17
CA VAL A 214 -10.00 11.27 7.76
C VAL A 214 -8.62 11.76 7.33
N GLY A 215 -8.16 11.32 6.16
CA GLY A 215 -6.88 11.73 5.58
C GLY A 215 -6.72 11.31 4.12
N GLY A 216 -5.59 11.71 3.53
CA GLY A 216 -5.19 11.31 2.16
C GLY A 216 -4.46 9.96 2.11
N SER A 217 -4.09 9.40 3.26
CA SER A 217 -3.40 8.12 3.37
C SER A 217 -3.65 7.50 4.76
N SER A 218 -3.54 6.17 4.88
CA SER A 218 -3.56 5.46 6.17
C SER A 218 -2.47 5.94 7.15
N GLU A 219 -1.36 6.49 6.63
CA GLU A 219 -0.25 7.01 7.43
C GLU A 219 -0.46 8.47 7.86
N GLU A 220 -1.21 9.25 7.08
CA GLU A 220 -1.41 10.68 7.27
C GLU A 220 -2.90 11.00 7.49
N ILE A 221 -3.34 10.76 8.73
CA ILE A 221 -4.69 11.11 9.20
C ILE A 221 -4.62 12.53 9.77
N GLN A 222 -5.36 13.46 9.17
CA GLN A 222 -5.33 14.88 9.55
C GLN A 222 -6.49 15.27 10.46
N LEU A 223 -7.65 14.63 10.31
CA LEU A 223 -8.84 14.89 11.10
C LEU A 223 -9.24 13.66 11.88
N THR A 224 -9.56 13.83 13.16
CA THR A 224 -10.03 12.75 14.03
C THR A 224 -11.29 13.19 14.76
N GLY A 225 -12.28 12.30 14.82
CA GLY A 225 -13.52 12.49 15.55
C GLY A 225 -13.92 11.19 16.26
N LYS A 226 -15.03 11.23 17.00
CA LYS A 226 -15.52 10.09 17.78
C LYS A 226 -17.03 10.01 17.69
N PHE A 227 -17.56 8.80 17.78
CA PHE A 227 -18.97 8.54 17.97
C PHE A 227 -19.18 7.34 18.87
N VAL A 228 -20.36 7.23 19.48
CA VAL A 228 -20.70 6.14 20.40
C VAL A 228 -21.81 5.27 19.80
N ILE A 229 -21.61 3.96 19.85
CA ILE A 229 -22.64 2.97 19.57
C ILE A 229 -23.34 2.63 20.88
N THR A 230 -24.66 2.82 20.95
CA THR A 230 -25.42 2.74 22.20
C THR A 230 -25.78 1.33 22.66
N ASP A 231 -25.84 0.37 21.74
CA ASP A 231 -26.29 -1.00 21.99
C ASP A 231 -25.46 -2.03 21.23
N THR A 232 -25.48 -3.26 21.72
CA THR A 232 -24.81 -4.40 21.09
C THR A 232 -25.85 -5.24 20.36
N ALA A 233 -25.60 -5.58 19.09
CA ALA A 233 -26.48 -6.44 18.32
C ALA A 233 -25.72 -7.45 17.46
N VAL A 234 -26.29 -8.65 17.37
CA VAL A 234 -25.90 -9.63 16.36
C VAL A 234 -26.54 -9.24 15.03
N ILE A 235 -25.74 -9.26 13.97
CA ILE A 235 -26.16 -8.92 12.60
C ILE A 235 -25.96 -10.11 11.65
N ASP A 236 -26.64 -10.10 10.51
CA ASP A 236 -26.37 -11.07 9.44
C ASP A 236 -25.18 -10.57 8.61
N GLY A 237 -24.08 -11.31 8.63
CA GLY A 237 -22.88 -11.01 7.84
C GLY A 237 -23.13 -10.91 6.34
N LYS A 238 -24.22 -11.49 5.81
CA LYS A 238 -24.60 -11.34 4.40
C LYS A 238 -25.09 -9.93 4.04
N THR A 239 -25.58 -9.19 5.04
CA THR A 239 -26.13 -7.85 4.86
C THR A 239 -25.15 -6.72 5.20
N ARG A 240 -23.97 -7.08 5.73
CA ARG A 240 -22.95 -6.15 6.17
C ARG A 240 -22.45 -5.27 5.01
N GLY A 241 -22.52 -3.96 5.21
CA GLY A 241 -21.85 -2.99 4.35
C GLY A 241 -20.33 -3.13 4.42
N PHE A 242 -19.65 -2.97 3.28
CA PHE A 242 -18.18 -2.94 3.21
C PHE A 242 -17.60 -1.54 3.01
N TYR A 243 -18.40 -0.62 2.49
CA TYR A 243 -17.95 0.74 2.18
C TYR A 243 -19.02 1.77 2.54
N ALA A 244 -18.60 2.83 3.21
CA ALA A 244 -19.40 4.04 3.40
C ALA A 244 -19.69 4.68 2.04
N LYS A 245 -20.93 5.11 1.84
CA LYS A 245 -21.30 5.87 0.64
C LYS A 245 -20.68 7.26 0.75
N SER A 246 -19.97 7.71 -0.26
CA SER A 246 -19.36 9.03 -0.30
C SER A 246 -20.02 9.90 -1.36
N ASN A 247 -20.32 11.16 -1.00
CA ASN A 247 -20.83 12.17 -1.92
C ASN A 247 -20.11 13.50 -1.69
N ILE A 248 -19.99 14.28 -2.75
CA ILE A 248 -19.54 15.67 -2.68
C ILE A 248 -20.79 16.52 -2.45
N VAL A 249 -20.75 17.37 -1.43
CA VAL A 249 -21.82 18.31 -1.10
C VAL A 249 -21.36 19.68 -1.58
N ASP A 250 -22.15 20.27 -2.48
CA ASP A 250 -21.94 21.64 -2.99
C ASP A 250 -22.29 22.71 -1.94
#